data_AF-D1FK54-F1
#
_entry.id   AF-D1FK54-F1
#
_cell.length_a   1.000
_cell.length_b   1.000
_cell.length_c   1.000
_cell.angle_alpha   90.00
_cell.angle_beta   90.00
_cell.angle_gamma   90.00
#
_symmetry.space_group_name_H-M   'P 1'
#
loop_
_entity.id
_entity.type
_entity.pdbx_description
1 polymer ?
#
loop_
_entity_poly.entity_id
_entity_poly.type
_entity_poly.pdbx_seq_one_letter_code
_entity_poly.pdbx_strand_id
1 'polypeptide(L)' 'MKMTTEESFVKTLQLHGIEHAFGIIGSAMMPVSDLFPRAGITFWDCAHETNAGMMADGFTR' A
#
# COMPACT_ATOMS: atom_id res chain seq x y z
N MET A 1 15.98 16.56 4.31
CA MET A 1 14.53 16.72 4.01
C MET A 1 13.76 16.24 5.24
N LYS A 2 12.78 17.00 5.72
CA LYS A 2 11.87 16.54 6.77
C LYS A 2 10.65 15.91 6.08
N MET A 3 10.31 14.68 6.45
CA MET A 3 9.17 13.93 5.92
C MET A 3 8.17 13.67 7.04
N THR A 4 6.89 13.48 6.70
CA THR A 4 5.93 12.90 7.64
C THR A 4 6.17 11.40 7.83
N THR A 5 5.48 10.79 8.79
CA THR A 5 5.54 9.35 9.02
C THR A 5 5.01 8.57 7.82
N GLU A 6 3.90 9.03 7.25
CA GLU A 6 3.22 8.44 6.09
C GLU A 6 4.10 8.53 4.84
N GLU A 7 4.71 9.70 4.59
CA GLU A 7 5.67 9.89 3.52
C GLU A 7 6.87 8.96 3.68
N SER A 8 7.39 8.81 4.90
CA SER A 8 8.51 7.91 5.18
C SER A 8 8.14 6.44 4.97
N PHE A 9 6.93 6.05 5.36
CA PHE A 9 6.40 4.70 5.15
C PHE A 9 6.30 4.38 3.65
N VAL A 10 5.64 5.24 2.88
CA VAL A 10 5.45 5.04 1.44
C VAL A 10 6.78 5.15 0.68
N LYS A 11 7.68 6.03 1.10
CA LYS A 11 9.01 6.12 0.49
C LYS A 11 9.81 4.84 0.69
N THR A 12 9.68 4.19 1.85
CA THR A 12 10.31 2.90 2.12
C THR A 12 9.79 1.83 1.16
N LEU A 13 8.46 1.74 0.98
CA LEU A 13 7.86 0.82 0.00
C LEU A 13 8.40 1.06 -1.43
N GLN A 14 8.47 2.32 -1.84
CA GLN A 14 9.00 2.69 -3.15
C GLN A 14 10.48 2.29 -3.32
N LEU A 15 11.32 2.49 -2.29
CA LEU A 15 12.73 2.09 -2.33
C LEU A 15 12.92 0.57 -2.43
N HIS A 16 11.96 -0.21 -1.93
CA HIS A 16 11.93 -1.66 -2.07
C HIS A 16 11.30 -2.13 -3.40
N GLY A 17 10.89 -1.22 -4.29
CA GLY A 17 10.30 -1.56 -5.58
C GLY A 17 8.89 -2.14 -5.48
N ILE A 18 8.15 -1.84 -4.42
CA ILE A 18 6.75 -2.28 -4.30
C ILE A 18 5.90 -1.46 -5.26
N GLU A 19 5.18 -2.14 -6.15
CA GLU A 19 4.28 -1.54 -7.16
C GLU A 19 2.80 -1.86 -6.89
N HIS A 20 2.52 -2.87 -6.05
CA HIS A 20 1.16 -3.34 -5.76
C HIS A 20 0.93 -3.50 -4.26
N ALA A 21 -0.19 -2.98 -3.78
CA ALA A 21 -0.70 -3.18 -2.44
C ALA A 21 -2.13 -3.73 -2.53
N PHE A 22 -2.48 -4.69 -1.66
CA PHE A 22 -3.79 -5.33 -1.61
C PHE A 22 -4.39 -5.12 -0.23
N GLY A 23 -5.67 -4.74 -0.14
CA GLY A 23 -6.31 -4.55 1.16
C GLY A 23 -7.74 -4.04 1.07
N ILE A 24 -8.31 -3.73 2.23
CA ILE A 24 -9.49 -2.87 2.37
C ILE A 24 -9.04 -1.59 3.08
N ILE A 25 -9.57 -0.44 2.69
CA ILE A 25 -9.17 0.83 3.32
C ILE A 25 -10.09 1.17 4.49
N GLY A 26 -9.47 1.34 5.67
CA GLY A 26 -10.07 2.00 6.83
C GLY A 26 -9.40 3.35 7.13
N SER A 27 -10.01 4.15 7.99
CA SER A 27 -9.56 5.51 8.32
C SER A 27 -8.10 5.60 8.78
N ALA A 28 -7.59 4.55 9.46
CA ALA A 28 -6.20 4.49 9.91
C ALA A 28 -5.19 4.41 8.75
N MET A 29 -5.59 3.89 7.59
CA MET A 29 -4.71 3.73 6.42
C MET A 29 -4.93 4.80 5.34
N MET A 30 -6.01 5.60 5.44
CA MET A 30 -6.32 6.65 4.44
C MET A 30 -5.14 7.62 4.18
N PRO A 31 -4.45 8.17 5.20
CA PRO A 31 -3.34 9.10 4.98
C PRO A 31 -2.17 8.49 4.19
N VAL A 32 -1.95 7.19 4.34
CA VAL A 32 -0.91 6.45 3.61
C VAL A 32 -1.36 6.17 2.19
N SER A 33 -2.61 5.72 2.00
CA SER A 33 -3.13 5.36 0.68
C SER A 33 -3.25 6.55 -0.27
N ASP A 34 -3.48 7.76 0.25
CA ASP A 34 -3.51 8.99 -0.55
C ASP A 34 -2.16 9.25 -1.27
N LEU A 35 -1.07 8.69 -0.75
CA LEU A 35 0.26 8.84 -1.32
C LEU A 35 0.62 7.75 -2.36
N PHE A 36 -0.12 6.64 -2.40
CA PHE A 36 0.18 5.51 -3.29
C PHE A 36 0.21 5.88 -4.79
N PRO A 37 -0.75 6.64 -5.34
CA PRO A 37 -0.72 7.02 -6.76
C PRO A 37 0.53 7.84 -7.12
N ARG A 38 0.97 8.72 -6.21
CA ARG A 38 2.19 9.53 -6.38
C ARG A 38 3.46 8.69 -6.26
N ALA A 39 3.41 7.60 -5.52
CA ALA A 39 4.52 6.67 -5.33
C ALA A 39 4.64 5.63 -6.45
N GLY A 40 3.65 5.55 -7.35
CA GLY A 40 3.57 4.50 -8.38
C GLY A 40 3.01 3.17 -7.85
N ILE A 41 2.35 3.18 -6.69
CA ILE A 41 1.76 1.99 -6.08
C ILE A 41 0.30 1.89 -6.48
N THR A 42 -0.09 0.78 -7.10
CA THR A 42 -1.49 0.44 -7.35
C THR A 42 -2.07 -0.23 -6.11
N PHE A 43 -3.14 0.37 -5.57
CA PHE A 43 -3.91 -0.24 -4.49
C PHE A 43 -5.09 -1.02 -5.06
N TRP A 44 -5.11 -2.32 -4.80
CA TRP A 44 -6.18 -3.23 -5.16
C TRP A 44 -7.16 -3.34 -3.99
N ASP A 45 -8.23 -2.56 -4.08
CA ASP A 45 -9.31 -2.60 -3.08
C ASP A 45 -10.06 -3.93 -3.15
N CYS A 46 -10.20 -4.58 -2.00
CA CYS A 46 -10.72 -5.92 -1.85
C CYS A 46 -11.94 -5.91 -0.92
N ALA A 47 -12.95 -6.73 -1.24
CA ALA A 47 -14.16 -6.81 -0.42
C ALA A 47 -13.94 -7.39 0.98
N HIS A 48 -12.82 -8.10 1.22
CA HIS A 48 -12.48 -8.68 2.51
C HIS A 48 -10.95 -8.81 2.64
N GLU A 49 -10.41 -8.46 3.80
CA GLU A 49 -8.98 -8.47 4.12
C GLU A 49 -8.33 -9.85 3.98
N THR A 50 -9.05 -10.94 4.30
CA THR A 50 -8.56 -12.30 4.12
C THR A 50 -8.27 -12.59 2.64
N ASN A 51 -9.15 -12.14 1.74
CA ASN A 51 -8.95 -12.29 0.30
C ASN A 51 -7.76 -11.45 -0.17
N ALA A 52 -7.62 -10.22 0.34
CA ALA A 52 -6.45 -9.38 0.04
C ALA A 52 -5.13 -10.03 0.46
N GLY A 53 -5.10 -10.65 1.64
CA GLY A 53 -3.94 -11.40 2.12
C GLY A 53 -3.62 -12.61 1.23
N MET A 54 -4.63 -13.36 0.81
CA MET A 54 -4.46 -14.48 -0.13
C MET A 54 -4.01 -14.01 -1.52
N MET A 55 -4.52 -12.87 -2.01
CA MET A 55 -4.07 -12.26 -3.27
C MET A 55 -2.61 -11.82 -3.19
N ALA A 56 -2.20 -11.21 -2.07
CA ALA A 56 -0.80 -10.84 -1.86
C ALA A 56 0.12 -12.06 -1.82
N ASP A 57 -0.26 -13.13 -1.10
CA ASP A 57 0.51 -14.40 -1.11
C ASP A 57 0.60 -14.97 -2.52
N GLY A 58 -0.52 -15.03 -3.25
CA GLY A 58 -0.57 -15.50 -4.64
C GLY A 58 0.28 -14.68 -5.60
N PHE A 59 0.32 -13.34 -5.44
CA PHE A 59 1.13 -12.44 -6.25
C PHE A 59 2.64 -12.62 -6.04
N THR A 60 3.05 -13.07 -4.84
CA THR A 60 4.47 -13.25 -4.50
C THR A 60 5.07 -14.61 -4.89
N ARG A 61 4.27 -15.49 -5.52
CA ARG A 61 4.70 -16.82 -5.98
C ARG A 61 5.12 -16.80 -7.43
#